data_AF-A0A8E2QC25-F1
#
_entry.id   AF-A0A8E2QC25-F1
#
_cell.length_a   1.000
_cell.length_b   1.000
_cell.length_c   1.000
_cell.angle_alpha   90.00
_cell.angle_beta   90.00
_cell.angle_gamma   90.00
#
_symmetry.space_group_name_H-M   'P 1'
#
loop_
_entity.id
_entity.type
_entity.pdbx_description
1 polymer ?
#
loop_
_entity_poly.entity_id
_entity_poly.type
_entity_poly.pdbx_seq_one_letter_code
_entity_poly.pdbx_strand_id
1 'polypeptide(L)'
;MLRLPRHVSAVLNGFSQIFLQAHPLCGLLIALAIALHTPALLAGALAGALAGTFGAAALGRSRADIDCGLYGYNSALLGVLIVLQLGLSAFSLGLIACAALLIDPLQTRLLAGLRERQWLPGFTLPFVLLGWLVLTLLPAPTGTPASVAPIDAQALAFAIATGIGQVIFLDQPLAGLLVLVAVWLADRRAARWLLAGSAAGLGIDLLFGAAHGPILAGLAGYNPALAALAVSQVQRSAWAPLLAIVAAVLARLAFDRLGLPPLTMPFILACWLVALAARRVRRQPENA
;
A
#
# COMPACT_ATOMS: atom_id res chain seq x y z
N MET A 1 -8.24 19.43 -22.21
CA MET A 1 -7.91 18.31 -21.29
C MET A 1 -8.28 17.01 -21.99
N LEU A 2 -7.31 16.15 -22.33
CA LEU A 2 -7.62 14.83 -22.90
C LEU A 2 -8.45 14.03 -21.88
N ARG A 3 -9.68 13.66 -22.24
CA ARG A 3 -10.48 12.72 -21.45
C ARG A 3 -10.02 11.30 -21.81
N LEU A 4 -9.37 10.63 -20.86
CA LEU A 4 -8.98 9.23 -21.04
C LEU A 4 -10.22 8.35 -21.19
N PRO A 5 -10.15 7.24 -21.96
CA PRO A 5 -11.20 6.24 -21.97
C PRO A 5 -11.48 5.73 -20.55
N ARG A 6 -12.74 5.42 -20.28
CA ARG A 6 -13.19 5.02 -18.94
C ARG A 6 -12.40 3.83 -18.37
N HIS A 7 -12.23 2.77 -19.15
CA HIS A 7 -11.50 1.57 -18.70
C HIS A 7 -10.03 1.85 -18.40
N VAL A 8 -9.39 2.73 -19.19
CA VAL A 8 -8.02 3.19 -18.93
C VAL A 8 -7.97 3.95 -17.60
N SER A 9 -8.94 4.84 -17.37
CA SER A 9 -9.04 5.58 -16.10
C SER A 9 -9.27 4.66 -14.91
N ALA A 10 -10.09 3.62 -15.04
CA ALA A 10 -10.34 2.63 -13.98
C ALA A 10 -9.07 1.84 -13.61
N VAL A 11 -8.30 1.39 -14.61
CA VAL A 11 -7.03 0.68 -14.39
C VAL A 11 -6.00 1.60 -13.73
N LEU A 12 -5.85 2.84 -14.21
CA LEU A 12 -4.97 3.83 -13.59
C LEU A 12 -5.41 4.18 -12.17
N ASN A 13 -6.72 4.30 -11.93
CA ASN A 13 -7.25 4.47 -10.58
C ASN A 13 -6.93 3.26 -9.70
N GLY A 14 -6.85 2.05 -10.26
CA GLY A 14 -6.33 0.87 -9.55
C GLY A 14 -4.91 1.08 -9.00
N PHE A 15 -4.00 1.71 -9.76
CA PHE A 15 -2.68 2.05 -9.25
C PHE A 15 -2.73 3.15 -8.18
N SER A 16 -3.53 4.20 -8.41
CA SER A 16 -3.61 5.31 -7.44
C SER A 16 -4.29 4.89 -6.12
N GLN A 17 -5.19 3.90 -6.17
CA GLN A 17 -5.87 3.38 -4.98
C GLN A 17 -4.96 2.61 -4.02
N ILE A 18 -3.78 2.18 -4.46
CA ILE A 18 -2.73 1.68 -3.56
C ILE A 18 -2.42 2.72 -2.47
N PHE A 19 -2.51 4.01 -2.83
CA PHE A 19 -2.32 5.16 -1.93
C PHE A 19 -3.63 5.88 -1.62
N LEU A 20 -4.76 5.18 -1.71
CA LEU A 20 -6.11 5.69 -1.41
C LEU A 20 -6.51 6.92 -2.25
N GLN A 21 -5.96 7.03 -3.47
CA GLN A 21 -6.30 8.09 -4.41
C GLN A 21 -7.17 7.53 -5.54
N ALA A 22 -8.15 8.31 -6.00
CA ALA A 22 -8.91 8.02 -7.23
C ALA A 22 -8.56 9.07 -8.31
N HIS A 23 -7.32 9.04 -8.80
CA HIS A 23 -6.77 10.06 -9.69
C HIS A 23 -5.91 9.41 -10.79
N PRO A 24 -6.34 9.40 -12.07
CA PRO A 24 -5.65 8.65 -13.13
C PRO A 24 -4.20 9.07 -13.38
N LEU A 25 -3.89 10.37 -13.29
CA LEU A 25 -2.51 10.86 -13.44
C LEU A 25 -1.61 10.43 -12.26
N CYS A 26 -2.18 10.31 -11.05
CA CYS A 26 -1.45 9.73 -9.92
C CYS A 26 -1.14 8.26 -10.20
N GLY A 27 -2.12 7.53 -10.73
CA GLY A 27 -1.96 6.13 -11.12
C GLY A 27 -0.91 5.94 -12.20
N LEU A 28 -0.89 6.81 -13.21
CA LEU A 28 0.10 6.80 -14.28
C LEU A 28 1.52 7.01 -13.74
N LEU A 29 1.72 7.97 -12.84
CA LEU A 29 3.03 8.22 -12.25
C LEU A 29 3.49 7.07 -11.33
N ILE A 30 2.57 6.41 -10.63
CA ILE A 30 2.88 5.18 -9.87
C ILE A 30 3.29 4.05 -10.81
N ALA A 31 2.54 3.85 -11.91
CA ALA A 31 2.91 2.85 -12.92
C ALA A 31 4.29 3.18 -13.55
N LEU A 32 4.58 4.46 -13.81
CA LEU A 32 5.87 4.91 -14.30
C LEU A 32 7.00 4.66 -13.29
N ALA A 33 6.76 4.87 -11.99
CA ALA A 33 7.72 4.55 -10.94
C ALA A 33 8.11 3.07 -10.96
N ILE A 34 7.14 2.17 -11.14
CA ILE A 34 7.41 0.73 -11.32
C ILE A 34 8.15 0.47 -12.64
N ALA A 35 7.71 1.09 -13.74
CA ALA A 35 8.28 0.91 -15.08
C ALA A 35 9.78 1.23 -15.13
N LEU A 36 10.17 2.37 -14.55
CA LEU A 36 11.54 2.88 -14.59
C LEU A 36 12.50 2.03 -13.76
N HIS A 37 12.00 1.36 -12.73
CA HIS A 37 12.84 0.52 -11.88
C HIS A 37 12.85 -0.94 -12.32
N THR A 38 11.69 -1.53 -12.57
CA THR A 38 11.60 -2.94 -12.96
C THR A 38 10.38 -3.19 -13.86
N PRO A 39 10.56 -3.18 -15.20
CA PRO A 39 9.49 -3.45 -16.16
C PRO A 39 8.75 -4.78 -15.94
N ALA A 40 9.44 -5.80 -15.42
CA ALA A 40 8.84 -7.08 -15.07
C ALA A 40 7.77 -6.94 -13.96
N LEU A 41 8.04 -6.14 -12.92
CA LEU A 41 7.07 -5.87 -11.86
C LEU A 41 5.88 -5.08 -12.37
N LEU A 42 6.10 -4.16 -13.32
CA LEU A 42 4.99 -3.45 -13.97
C LEU A 42 4.08 -4.42 -14.72
N ALA A 43 4.64 -5.39 -15.45
CA ALA A 43 3.85 -6.40 -16.14
C ALA A 43 2.98 -7.21 -15.17
N GLY A 44 3.53 -7.62 -14.02
CA GLY A 44 2.76 -8.27 -12.96
C GLY A 44 1.67 -7.38 -12.36
N ALA A 45 2.00 -6.12 -12.06
CA ALA A 45 1.05 -5.16 -11.50
C ALA A 45 -0.10 -4.85 -12.48
N LEU A 46 0.22 -4.68 -13.76
CA LEU A 46 -0.76 -4.47 -14.82
C LEU A 46 -1.64 -5.71 -15.00
N ALA A 47 -1.05 -6.91 -15.07
CA ALA A 47 -1.82 -8.15 -15.18
C ALA A 47 -2.83 -8.28 -14.03
N GLY A 48 -2.39 -8.00 -12.79
CA GLY A 48 -3.26 -7.99 -11.62
C GLY A 48 -4.34 -6.91 -11.68
N ALA A 49 -3.98 -5.68 -12.01
CA ALA A 49 -4.92 -4.57 -12.12
C ALA A 49 -5.98 -4.82 -13.21
N LEU A 50 -5.57 -5.32 -14.37
CA LEU A 50 -6.45 -5.67 -15.49
C LEU A 50 -7.37 -6.84 -15.11
N ALA A 51 -6.82 -7.93 -14.57
CA ALA A 51 -7.60 -9.10 -14.16
C ALA A 51 -8.63 -8.75 -13.07
N GLY A 52 -8.25 -7.94 -12.07
CA GLY A 52 -9.17 -7.47 -11.02
C GLY A 52 -10.26 -6.56 -11.57
N THR A 53 -9.89 -5.57 -12.38
CA THR A 53 -10.83 -4.58 -12.94
C THR A 53 -11.82 -5.22 -13.91
N PHE A 54 -11.34 -6.02 -14.87
CA PHE A 54 -12.19 -6.66 -15.86
C PHE A 54 -12.90 -7.91 -15.32
N GLY A 55 -12.30 -8.64 -14.38
CA GLY A 55 -12.96 -9.72 -13.65
C GLY A 55 -14.17 -9.20 -12.87
N ALA A 56 -14.01 -8.10 -12.13
CA ALA A 56 -15.12 -7.45 -11.44
C ALA A 56 -16.21 -6.95 -12.42
N ALA A 57 -15.82 -6.42 -13.59
CA ALA A 57 -16.77 -6.01 -14.62
C ALA A 57 -17.56 -7.21 -15.18
N ALA A 58 -16.88 -8.34 -15.45
CA ALA A 58 -17.51 -9.57 -15.93
C ALA A 58 -18.46 -10.20 -14.89
N LEU A 59 -18.13 -10.07 -13.60
CA LEU A 59 -18.97 -10.51 -12.48
C LEU A 59 -20.11 -9.52 -12.14
N GLY A 60 -20.30 -8.45 -12.92
CA GLY A 60 -21.37 -7.49 -12.70
C GLY A 60 -21.22 -6.65 -11.43
N ARG A 61 -19.99 -6.43 -10.94
CA ARG A 61 -19.73 -5.59 -9.76
C ARG A 61 -20.06 -4.12 -10.02
N SER A 62 -20.20 -3.35 -8.94
CA SER A 62 -20.56 -1.93 -8.99
C SER A 62 -19.64 -1.14 -9.94
N ARG A 63 -20.25 -0.51 -10.95
CA ARG A 63 -19.54 0.32 -11.93
C ARG A 63 -18.79 1.47 -11.29
N ALA A 64 -19.37 2.12 -10.28
CA ALA A 64 -18.73 3.21 -9.57
C ALA A 64 -17.47 2.74 -8.81
N ASP A 65 -17.53 1.55 -8.21
CA ASP A 65 -16.39 1.00 -7.47
C ASP A 65 -15.25 0.60 -8.41
N ILE A 66 -15.59 0.03 -9.56
CA ILE A 66 -14.63 -0.28 -10.64
C ILE A 66 -13.98 1.01 -11.16
N ASP A 67 -14.78 2.04 -11.46
CA ASP A 67 -14.26 3.31 -11.99
C ASP A 67 -13.37 4.04 -10.97
N CYS A 68 -13.64 3.87 -9.67
CA CYS A 68 -12.77 4.33 -8.59
C CYS A 68 -11.52 3.45 -8.38
N GLY A 69 -11.33 2.36 -9.13
CA GLY A 69 -10.16 1.48 -9.02
C GLY A 69 -10.19 0.49 -7.86
N LEU A 70 -11.31 0.35 -7.14
CA LEU A 70 -11.41 -0.44 -5.90
C LEU A 70 -11.27 -1.96 -6.11
N TYR A 71 -11.32 -2.42 -7.35
CA TYR A 71 -11.13 -3.83 -7.72
C TYR A 71 -9.76 -4.13 -8.34
N GLY A 72 -8.93 -3.10 -8.59
CA GLY A 72 -7.63 -3.26 -9.25
C GLY A 72 -6.43 -3.31 -8.29
N TYR A 73 -6.44 -2.47 -7.23
CA TYR A 73 -5.22 -2.18 -6.45
C TYR A 73 -4.67 -3.38 -5.66
N ASN A 74 -5.53 -4.16 -5.00
CA ASN A 74 -5.10 -5.35 -4.26
C ASN A 74 -4.48 -6.40 -5.20
N SER A 75 -5.10 -6.61 -6.35
CA SER A 75 -4.62 -7.54 -7.37
C SER A 75 -3.32 -7.04 -8.01
N ALA A 76 -3.15 -5.74 -8.18
CA ALA A 76 -1.90 -5.15 -8.68
C ALA A 76 -0.74 -5.39 -7.70
N LEU A 77 -0.93 -5.13 -6.40
CA LEU A 77 0.08 -5.41 -5.36
C LEU A 77 0.44 -6.90 -5.29
N LEU A 78 -0.57 -7.77 -5.38
CA LEU A 78 -0.32 -9.21 -5.40
C LEU A 78 0.43 -9.63 -6.68
N GLY A 79 0.14 -8.98 -7.81
CA GLY A 79 0.85 -9.16 -9.07
C GLY A 79 2.34 -8.81 -8.97
N VAL A 80 2.67 -7.68 -8.34
CA VAL A 80 4.05 -7.31 -8.04
C VAL A 80 4.72 -8.37 -7.17
N LEU A 81 4.06 -8.80 -6.08
CA LEU A 81 4.60 -9.80 -5.17
C LEU A 81 4.86 -11.16 -5.85
N ILE A 82 3.93 -11.65 -6.68
CA ILE A 82 4.10 -12.92 -7.39
C ILE A 82 5.30 -12.84 -8.36
N VAL A 83 5.46 -11.73 -9.09
CA VAL A 83 6.62 -11.56 -9.97
C VAL A 83 7.92 -11.42 -9.19
N LEU A 84 7.91 -10.82 -7.99
CA LEU A 84 9.09 -10.81 -7.11
C LEU A 84 9.51 -12.23 -6.69
N GLN A 85 8.56 -13.11 -6.41
CA GLN A 85 8.85 -14.48 -5.97
C GLN A 85 9.25 -15.42 -7.13
N LEU A 86 8.62 -15.29 -8.30
CA LEU A 86 8.73 -16.28 -9.39
C LEU A 86 9.41 -15.75 -10.65
N GLY A 87 9.69 -14.45 -10.72
CA GLY A 87 10.01 -13.77 -11.98
C GLY A 87 8.81 -13.67 -12.93
N LEU A 88 8.99 -12.93 -14.02
CA LEU A 88 7.96 -12.78 -15.05
C LEU A 88 7.95 -14.00 -15.98
N SER A 89 6.85 -14.72 -15.97
CA SER A 89 6.60 -15.91 -16.81
C SER A 89 5.12 -16.09 -17.11
N ALA A 90 4.78 -16.89 -18.11
CA ALA A 90 3.38 -17.25 -18.38
C ALA A 90 2.69 -17.88 -17.16
N PHE A 91 3.42 -18.69 -16.38
CA PHE A 91 2.93 -19.26 -15.13
C PHE A 91 2.59 -18.18 -14.10
N SER A 92 3.50 -17.21 -13.86
CA SER A 92 3.24 -16.10 -12.95
C SER A 92 2.01 -15.29 -13.37
N LEU A 93 1.84 -15.00 -14.66
CA LEU A 93 0.70 -14.24 -15.19
C LEU A 93 -0.62 -15.00 -15.02
N GLY A 94 -0.62 -16.32 -15.28
CA GLY A 94 -1.77 -17.19 -15.03
C GLY A 94 -2.15 -17.23 -13.54
N LEU A 95 -1.17 -17.36 -12.65
CA LEU A 95 -1.38 -17.35 -11.21
C LEU A 95 -1.96 -16.01 -10.73
N ILE A 96 -1.46 -14.88 -11.26
CA ILE A 96 -1.96 -13.53 -10.97
C ILE A 96 -3.44 -13.40 -11.36
N ALA A 97 -3.81 -13.88 -12.55
CA ALA A 97 -5.20 -13.86 -13.00
C ALA A 97 -6.11 -14.69 -12.08
N CYS A 98 -5.70 -15.89 -11.69
CA CYS A 98 -6.43 -16.72 -10.74
C CYS A 98 -6.56 -16.04 -9.36
N ALA A 99 -5.48 -15.46 -8.85
CA ALA A 99 -5.49 -14.79 -7.56
C ALA A 99 -6.38 -13.54 -7.55
N ALA A 100 -6.43 -12.79 -8.65
CA ALA A 100 -7.34 -11.65 -8.80
C ALA A 100 -8.81 -12.06 -8.69
N LEU A 101 -9.19 -13.24 -9.23
CA LEU A 101 -10.54 -13.80 -9.08
C LEU A 101 -10.86 -14.19 -7.62
N LEU A 102 -9.85 -14.63 -6.86
CA LEU A 102 -10.00 -14.94 -5.43
C LEU A 102 -10.11 -13.69 -4.55
N ILE A 103 -9.48 -12.59 -4.96
CA ILE A 103 -9.56 -11.29 -4.26
C ILE A 103 -10.98 -10.69 -4.36
N ASP A 104 -11.60 -10.77 -5.55
CA ASP A 104 -12.90 -10.13 -5.84
C ASP A 104 -14.02 -10.39 -4.80
N PRO A 105 -14.34 -11.64 -4.41
CA PRO A 105 -15.41 -11.89 -3.46
C PRO A 105 -15.12 -11.30 -2.08
N LEU A 106 -13.87 -11.35 -1.62
CA LEU A 106 -13.46 -10.75 -0.35
C LEU A 106 -13.56 -9.23 -0.42
N GLN A 107 -13.04 -8.60 -1.48
CA GLN A 107 -13.12 -7.16 -1.69
C GLN A 107 -14.58 -6.69 -1.72
N THR A 108 -15.43 -7.39 -2.47
CA THR A 108 -16.87 -7.09 -2.55
C THR A 108 -17.53 -7.17 -1.17
N ARG A 109 -17.25 -8.22 -0.40
CA ARG A 109 -17.79 -8.39 0.95
C ARG A 109 -17.34 -7.30 1.92
N LEU A 110 -16.08 -6.87 1.84
CA LEU A 110 -15.53 -5.80 2.67
C LEU A 110 -16.18 -4.44 2.33
N LEU A 111 -16.37 -4.14 1.04
CA LEU A 111 -17.05 -2.91 0.60
C LEU A 111 -18.52 -2.88 1.03
N ALA A 112 -19.24 -4.00 0.88
CA ALA A 112 -20.63 -4.13 1.33
C ALA A 112 -20.72 -3.98 2.86
N GLY A 113 -19.88 -4.68 3.62
CA GLY A 113 -19.85 -4.58 5.08
C GLY A 113 -19.52 -3.18 5.60
N LEU A 114 -18.61 -2.46 4.93
CA LEU A 114 -18.29 -1.07 5.26
C LEU A 114 -19.52 -0.16 5.11
N ARG A 115 -20.27 -0.31 4.01
CA ARG A 115 -21.43 0.53 3.69
C ARG A 115 -22.67 0.18 4.50
N GLU A 116 -22.98 -1.11 4.61
CA GLU A 116 -24.25 -1.61 5.13
C GLU A 116 -24.18 -1.95 6.62
N ARG A 117 -23.00 -2.33 7.12
CA ARG A 117 -22.83 -2.89 8.47
C ARG A 117 -21.84 -2.10 9.33
N GLN A 118 -21.41 -0.93 8.85
CA GLN A 118 -20.42 -0.09 9.52
C GLN A 118 -19.14 -0.85 9.86
N TRP A 119 -18.71 -1.83 9.04
CA TRP A 119 -17.43 -2.50 9.25
C TRP A 119 -16.26 -1.51 9.13
N LEU A 120 -15.07 -1.95 9.51
CA LEU A 120 -13.86 -1.18 9.26
C LEU A 120 -13.46 -1.31 7.78
N PRO A 121 -12.81 -0.30 7.19
CA PRO A 121 -12.36 -0.36 5.80
C PRO A 121 -11.41 -1.55 5.59
N GLY A 122 -11.56 -2.22 4.45
CA GLY A 122 -10.71 -3.36 4.09
C GLY A 122 -9.27 -2.98 3.75
N PHE A 123 -9.03 -1.76 3.27
CA PHE A 123 -7.70 -1.32 2.81
C PHE A 123 -7.02 -2.38 1.92
N THR A 124 -5.79 -2.75 2.20
CA THR A 124 -5.01 -3.77 1.47
C THR A 124 -5.19 -5.19 2.04
N LEU A 125 -6.21 -5.43 2.87
CA LEU A 125 -6.42 -6.73 3.52
C LEU A 125 -6.50 -7.92 2.54
N PRO A 126 -7.24 -7.83 1.40
CA PRO A 126 -7.24 -8.92 0.44
C PRO A 126 -5.84 -9.26 -0.11
N PHE A 127 -5.04 -8.23 -0.41
CA PHE A 127 -3.65 -8.42 -0.80
C PHE A 127 -2.82 -9.07 0.32
N VAL A 128 -2.95 -8.62 1.57
CA VAL A 128 -2.15 -9.15 2.69
C VAL A 128 -2.43 -10.63 2.93
N LEU A 129 -3.70 -11.03 2.94
CA LEU A 129 -4.09 -12.43 3.21
C LEU A 129 -3.57 -13.38 2.13
N LEU A 130 -3.75 -13.03 0.85
CA LEU A 130 -3.23 -13.84 -0.26
C LEU A 130 -1.71 -13.69 -0.40
N GLY A 131 -1.15 -12.56 -0.01
CA GLY A 131 0.28 -12.31 0.00
C GLY A 131 0.99 -13.21 1.00
N TRP A 132 0.42 -13.43 2.20
CA TRP A 132 0.93 -14.44 3.13
C TRP A 132 0.84 -15.84 2.53
N LEU A 133 -0.27 -16.21 1.89
CA LEU A 133 -0.38 -17.51 1.21
C LEU A 133 0.75 -17.67 0.17
N VAL A 134 0.94 -16.66 -0.69
CA VAL A 134 2.04 -16.62 -1.67
C VAL A 134 3.41 -16.77 -0.99
N LEU A 135 3.71 -16.01 0.05
CA LEU A 135 4.99 -16.06 0.76
C LEU A 135 5.23 -17.39 1.50
N THR A 136 4.16 -18.06 1.94
CA THR A 136 4.28 -19.39 2.58
C THR A 136 4.47 -20.53 1.58
N LEU A 137 3.87 -20.42 0.39
CA LEU A 137 3.87 -21.49 -0.61
C LEU A 137 5.02 -21.38 -1.61
N LEU A 138 5.52 -20.17 -1.85
CA LEU A 138 6.54 -19.90 -2.85
C LEU A 138 7.91 -19.67 -2.19
N PRO A 139 9.00 -20.07 -2.85
CA PRO A 139 10.34 -19.91 -2.31
C PRO A 139 10.65 -18.44 -2.07
N ALA A 140 11.39 -18.16 -0.98
CA ALA A 140 11.90 -16.81 -0.74
C ALA A 140 12.85 -16.40 -1.89
N PRO A 141 12.79 -15.15 -2.35
CA PRO A 141 13.71 -14.66 -3.35
C PRO A 141 15.11 -14.66 -2.74
N THR A 142 16.11 -14.97 -3.55
CA THR A 142 17.52 -14.83 -3.18
C THR A 142 17.80 -13.36 -2.90
N GLY A 143 17.92 -12.99 -1.63
CA GLY A 143 18.20 -11.62 -1.23
C GLY A 143 19.58 -11.20 -1.68
N THR A 144 19.71 -9.96 -2.14
CA THR A 144 21.01 -9.30 -2.21
C THR A 144 21.44 -8.88 -0.80
N PRO A 145 22.72 -9.03 -0.45
CA PRO A 145 23.21 -8.63 0.87
C PRO A 145 22.94 -7.15 1.12
N ALA A 146 22.60 -6.81 2.35
CA ALA A 146 22.33 -5.43 2.74
C ALA A 146 23.55 -4.54 2.47
N SER A 147 23.31 -3.39 1.84
CA SER A 147 24.36 -2.39 1.62
C SER A 147 24.89 -1.87 2.96
N VAL A 148 26.21 -1.89 3.14
CA VAL A 148 26.91 -1.33 4.30
C VAL A 148 27.30 0.12 3.99
N ALA A 149 26.31 0.94 3.62
CA ALA A 149 26.52 2.36 3.38
C ALA A 149 26.58 3.13 4.72
N PRO A 150 27.41 4.18 4.82
CA PRO A 150 27.42 5.05 6.00
C PRO A 150 26.06 5.75 6.16
N ILE A 151 25.63 5.95 7.40
CA ILE A 151 24.47 6.78 7.69
C ILE A 151 24.92 8.24 7.68
N ASP A 152 24.52 8.97 6.64
CA ASP A 152 24.61 10.42 6.56
C ASP A 152 23.23 11.03 6.24
N ALA A 153 23.14 12.36 6.23
CA ALA A 153 21.88 13.06 5.98
C ALA A 153 21.27 12.71 4.62
N GLN A 154 22.10 12.47 3.59
CA GLN A 154 21.63 12.11 2.25
C GLN A 154 21.07 10.69 2.23
N ALA A 155 21.76 9.74 2.85
CA ALA A 155 21.33 8.35 2.97
C ALA A 155 20.00 8.27 3.74
N LEU A 156 19.83 9.06 4.80
CA LEU A 156 18.56 9.15 5.52
C LEU A 156 17.45 9.75 4.65
N ALA A 157 17.71 10.83 3.91
CA ALA A 157 16.72 11.41 3.00
C ALA A 157 16.28 10.41 1.91
N PHE A 158 17.24 9.65 1.36
CA PHE A 158 16.97 8.59 0.41
C PHE A 158 16.20 7.43 1.03
N ALA A 159 16.51 7.03 2.26
CA ALA A 159 15.78 5.98 2.98
C ALA A 159 14.32 6.39 3.28
N ILE A 160 14.05 7.67 3.56
CA ILE A 160 12.68 8.19 3.69
C ILE A 160 11.92 8.05 2.37
N ALA A 161 12.55 8.41 1.25
CA ALA A 161 11.95 8.25 -0.07
C ALA A 161 11.73 6.77 -0.40
N THR A 162 12.75 5.92 -0.22
CA THR A 162 12.66 4.46 -0.38
C THR A 162 11.52 3.88 0.46
N GLY A 163 11.32 4.34 1.70
CA GLY A 163 10.20 3.92 2.54
C GLY A 163 8.83 4.20 1.92
N ILE A 164 8.68 5.23 1.08
CA ILE A 164 7.44 5.44 0.31
C ILE A 164 7.35 4.44 -0.85
N GLY A 165 8.46 4.17 -1.55
CA GLY A 165 8.53 3.18 -2.63
C GLY A 165 8.23 1.75 -2.18
N GLN A 166 8.62 1.39 -0.95
CA GLN A 166 8.39 0.07 -0.36
C GLN A 166 6.91 -0.31 -0.23
N VAL A 167 5.98 0.66 -0.27
CA VAL A 167 4.53 0.38 -0.36
C VAL A 167 4.19 -0.51 -1.57
N ILE A 168 4.94 -0.35 -2.67
CA ILE A 168 4.81 -1.12 -3.91
C ILE A 168 6.07 -1.96 -4.17
N PHE A 169 6.81 -2.32 -3.11
CA PHE A 169 8.02 -3.15 -3.15
C PHE A 169 9.18 -2.59 -3.98
N LEU A 170 9.27 -1.27 -4.15
CA LEU A 170 10.40 -0.64 -4.85
C LEU A 170 11.38 -0.07 -3.81
N ASP A 171 12.63 -0.53 -3.87
CA ASP A 171 13.68 -0.16 -2.92
C ASP A 171 14.50 1.07 -3.34
N GLN A 172 14.16 1.69 -4.49
CA GLN A 172 14.87 2.86 -4.99
C GLN A 172 14.26 4.18 -4.50
N PRO A 173 15.09 5.15 -4.06
CA PRO A 173 14.62 6.47 -3.65
C PRO A 173 13.83 7.21 -4.74
N LEU A 174 14.27 7.10 -6.00
CA LEU A 174 13.58 7.75 -7.13
C LEU A 174 12.14 7.26 -7.30
N ALA A 175 11.90 5.96 -7.12
CA ALA A 175 10.55 5.40 -7.18
C ALA A 175 9.64 6.00 -6.10
N GLY A 176 10.16 6.09 -4.87
CA GLY A 176 9.46 6.74 -3.76
C GLY A 176 9.19 8.23 -3.98
N LEU A 177 10.13 8.97 -4.56
CA LEU A 177 9.93 10.37 -4.94
C LEU A 177 8.84 10.53 -6.00
N LEU A 178 8.83 9.68 -7.02
CA LEU A 178 7.80 9.68 -8.06
C LEU A 178 6.41 9.38 -7.47
N VAL A 179 6.32 8.42 -6.54
CA VAL A 179 5.08 8.14 -5.79
C VAL A 179 4.66 9.35 -4.95
N LEU A 180 5.60 9.99 -4.25
CA LEU A 180 5.29 11.18 -3.45
C LEU A 180 4.74 12.31 -4.32
N VAL A 181 5.35 12.56 -5.49
CA VAL A 181 4.85 13.54 -6.48
C VAL A 181 3.47 13.13 -7.00
N ALA A 182 3.27 11.84 -7.31
CA ALA A 182 1.99 11.32 -7.78
C ALA A 182 0.85 11.61 -6.78
N VAL A 183 1.08 11.28 -5.51
CA VAL A 183 0.12 11.54 -4.42
C VAL A 183 -0.02 13.04 -4.20
N TRP A 184 1.05 13.84 -4.31
CA TRP A 184 1.00 15.30 -4.14
C TRP A 184 0.10 15.98 -5.18
N LEU A 185 0.10 15.48 -6.42
CA LEU A 185 -0.77 15.96 -7.49
C LEU A 185 -2.25 15.60 -7.25
N ALA A 186 -2.53 14.47 -6.60
CA ALA A 186 -3.89 14.07 -6.25
C ALA A 186 -4.40 14.78 -4.97
N ASP A 187 -3.59 14.78 -3.90
CA ASP A 187 -3.90 15.36 -2.61
C ASP A 187 -2.61 15.74 -1.84
N ARG A 188 -2.37 17.05 -1.71
CA ARG A 188 -1.21 17.60 -0.98
C ARG A 188 -1.23 17.28 0.52
N ARG A 189 -2.41 17.16 1.14
CA ARG A 189 -2.52 16.79 2.55
C ARG A 189 -2.13 15.32 2.74
N ALA A 190 -2.61 14.44 1.86
CA ALA A 190 -2.22 13.04 1.83
C ALA A 190 -0.70 12.87 1.70
N ALA A 191 -0.11 13.58 0.73
CA ALA A 191 1.32 13.51 0.45
C ALA A 191 2.20 14.00 1.61
N ARG A 192 1.79 15.07 2.32
CA ARG A 192 2.49 15.52 3.52
C ARG A 192 2.49 14.47 4.63
N TRP A 193 1.36 13.80 4.85
CA TRP A 193 1.26 12.73 5.84
C TRP A 193 1.99 11.46 5.41
N LEU A 194 2.00 11.14 4.12
CA LEU A 194 2.80 10.06 3.56
C LEU A 194 4.29 10.27 3.87
N LEU A 195 4.81 11.47 3.58
CA LEU A 195 6.19 11.85 3.86
C LEU A 195 6.48 11.83 5.37
N ALA A 196 5.61 12.44 6.18
CA ALA A 196 5.78 12.49 7.63
C ALA A 196 5.78 11.09 8.27
N GLY A 197 4.90 10.19 7.81
CA GLY A 197 4.85 8.81 8.30
C GLY A 197 6.09 8.02 7.93
N SER A 198 6.61 8.18 6.70
CA SER A 198 7.87 7.53 6.30
C SER A 198 9.05 8.02 7.13
N ALA A 199 9.18 9.35 7.29
CA ALA A 199 10.23 9.98 8.10
C ALA A 199 10.16 9.58 9.57
N ALA A 200 8.95 9.56 10.16
CA ALA A 200 8.77 9.18 11.55
C ALA A 200 9.06 7.69 11.78
N GLY A 201 8.65 6.80 10.86
CA GLY A 201 8.97 5.37 10.94
C GLY A 201 10.48 5.13 10.98
N LEU A 202 11.22 5.75 10.05
CA LEU A 202 12.68 5.71 10.05
C LEU A 202 13.29 6.30 11.32
N GLY A 203 12.80 7.47 11.76
CA GLY A 203 13.32 8.14 12.96
C GLY A 203 13.13 7.31 14.23
N ILE A 204 11.97 6.66 14.38
CA ILE A 204 11.71 5.77 15.51
C ILE A 204 12.65 4.56 15.48
N ASP A 205 12.87 3.94 14.32
CA ASP A 205 13.82 2.81 14.20
C ASP A 205 15.26 3.20 14.57
N LEU A 206 15.70 4.41 14.19
CA LEU A 206 17.00 4.95 14.60
C LEU A 206 17.09 5.12 16.13
N LEU A 207 16.03 5.61 16.77
CA LEU A 207 15.98 5.77 18.23
C LEU A 207 16.03 4.43 18.97
N PHE A 208 15.47 3.37 18.39
CA PHE A 208 15.53 2.01 18.95
C PHE A 208 16.79 1.24 18.56
N GLY A 209 17.74 1.86 17.87
CA GLY A 209 19.03 1.26 17.51
C GLY A 209 18.90 0.11 16.52
N ALA A 210 17.94 0.16 15.59
CA ALA A 210 17.79 -0.85 14.56
C ALA A 210 19.04 -0.93 13.64
N ALA A 211 19.25 -2.11 13.04
CA ALA A 211 20.38 -2.32 12.14
C ALA A 211 20.34 -1.38 10.93
N HIS A 212 21.51 -0.94 10.46
CA HIS A 212 21.63 0.09 9.42
C HIS A 212 21.03 -0.36 8.08
N GLY A 213 21.21 -1.64 7.70
CA GLY A 213 20.69 -2.18 6.44
C GLY A 213 19.18 -2.03 6.28
N PRO A 214 18.35 -2.57 7.20
CA PRO A 214 16.89 -2.42 7.15
C PRO A 214 16.40 -0.96 7.18
N ILE A 215 17.12 -0.08 7.88
CA ILE A 215 16.81 1.36 7.92
C ILE A 215 17.00 1.98 6.53
N LEU A 216 18.15 1.76 5.90
CA LEU A 216 18.46 2.31 4.58
C LEU A 216 17.60 1.69 3.47
N ALA A 217 17.13 0.45 3.68
CA ALA A 217 16.15 -0.21 2.82
C ALA A 217 14.73 0.38 2.93
N GLY A 218 14.48 1.35 3.83
CA GLY A 218 13.19 2.01 3.97
C GLY A 218 12.07 1.15 4.59
N LEU A 219 12.39 -0.04 5.11
CA LEU A 219 11.39 -1.00 5.59
C LEU A 219 10.61 -0.51 6.82
N ALA A 220 11.17 0.43 7.57
CA ALA A 220 10.50 1.06 8.70
C ALA A 220 9.43 2.10 8.28
N GLY A 221 9.51 2.64 7.06
CA GLY A 221 8.76 3.83 6.65
C GLY A 221 7.38 3.55 6.04
N TYR A 222 7.21 2.46 5.29
CA TYR A 222 6.04 2.30 4.42
C TYR A 222 4.71 2.10 5.16
N ASN A 223 4.70 1.27 6.23
CA ASN A 223 3.50 1.06 7.04
C ASN A 223 3.02 2.33 7.76
N PRO A 224 3.88 3.08 8.51
CA PRO A 224 3.47 4.35 9.11
C PRO A 224 3.13 5.42 8.07
N ALA A 225 3.77 5.43 6.89
CA ALA A 225 3.41 6.32 5.79
C ALA A 225 1.97 6.11 5.32
N LEU A 226 1.58 4.86 5.04
CA LEU A 226 0.20 4.52 4.67
C LEU A 226 -0.81 4.83 5.78
N ALA A 227 -0.46 4.53 7.04
CA ALA A 227 -1.35 4.76 8.18
C ALA A 227 -1.63 6.26 8.37
N ALA A 228 -0.59 7.08 8.31
CA ALA A 228 -0.70 8.53 8.37
C ALA A 228 -1.56 9.08 7.22
N LEU A 229 -1.26 8.66 5.99
CA LEU A 229 -2.02 9.04 4.80
C LEU A 229 -3.50 8.71 4.98
N ALA A 230 -3.83 7.45 5.28
CA ALA A 230 -5.21 6.97 5.36
C ALA A 230 -6.01 7.65 6.45
N VAL A 231 -5.45 7.79 7.65
CA VAL A 231 -6.16 8.45 8.76
C VAL A 231 -6.36 9.93 8.48
N SER A 232 -5.42 10.59 7.78
CA SER A 232 -5.56 12.00 7.43
C SER A 232 -6.72 12.30 6.47
N GLN A 233 -7.12 11.31 5.65
CA GLN A 233 -8.26 11.44 4.73
C GLN A 233 -9.59 11.56 5.47
N VAL A 234 -9.70 10.95 6.65
CA VAL A 234 -10.97 10.87 7.41
C VAL A 234 -10.97 11.82 8.61
N GLN A 235 -9.83 11.96 9.29
CA GLN A 235 -9.71 12.76 10.50
C GLN A 235 -9.15 14.13 10.20
N ARG A 236 -9.75 15.19 10.77
CA ARG A 236 -9.26 16.57 10.64
C ARG A 236 -8.07 16.87 11.56
N SER A 237 -8.04 16.25 12.74
CA SER A 237 -6.98 16.44 13.73
C SER A 237 -5.65 15.83 13.27
N ALA A 238 -4.54 16.54 13.52
CA ALA A 238 -3.19 16.02 13.28
C ALA A 238 -2.78 14.91 14.26
N TRP A 239 -3.42 14.86 15.45
CA TRP A 239 -3.14 13.84 16.46
C TRP A 239 -3.52 12.43 16.01
N ALA A 240 -4.58 12.30 15.20
CA ALA A 240 -5.03 10.99 14.75
C ALA A 240 -4.04 10.32 13.77
N PRO A 241 -3.52 11.00 12.73
CA PRO A 241 -2.43 10.47 11.91
C PRO A 241 -1.15 10.19 12.71
N LEU A 242 -0.78 11.03 13.68
CA LEU A 242 0.37 10.77 14.56
C LEU A 242 0.19 9.49 15.38
N LEU A 243 -1.00 9.29 15.96
CA LEU A 243 -1.32 8.05 16.66
C LEU A 243 -1.25 6.83 15.71
N ALA A 244 -1.69 6.99 14.46
CA ALA A 244 -1.61 5.95 13.44
C ALA A 244 -0.16 5.58 13.09
N ILE A 245 0.75 6.56 13.01
CA ILE A 245 2.19 6.34 12.82
C ILE A 245 2.74 5.47 13.95
N VAL A 246 2.52 5.89 15.21
CA VAL A 246 3.03 5.17 16.38
C VAL A 246 2.46 3.75 16.43
N ALA A 247 1.15 3.60 16.20
CA ALA A 247 0.50 2.30 16.19
C ALA A 247 1.03 1.38 15.08
N ALA A 248 1.30 1.92 13.88
CA ALA A 248 1.85 1.14 12.77
C ALA A 248 3.28 0.68 13.05
N VAL A 249 4.11 1.52 13.68
CA VAL A 249 5.46 1.14 14.10
C VAL A 249 5.41 0.05 15.17
N LEU A 250 4.60 0.21 16.22
CA LEU A 250 4.46 -0.82 17.26
C LEU A 250 3.95 -2.15 16.71
N ALA A 251 2.96 -2.10 15.81
CA ALA A 251 2.46 -3.30 15.14
C ALA A 251 3.56 -3.96 14.31
N ARG A 252 4.33 -3.19 13.53
CA ARG A 252 5.46 -3.74 12.75
C ARG A 252 6.50 -4.38 13.66
N LEU A 253 6.89 -3.73 14.75
CA LEU A 253 7.84 -4.32 15.72
C LEU A 253 7.33 -5.65 16.28
N ALA A 254 6.03 -5.80 16.51
CA ALA A 254 5.45 -7.08 16.91
C ALA A 254 5.57 -8.14 15.81
N PHE A 255 5.34 -7.79 14.54
CA PHE A 255 5.55 -8.71 13.40
C PHE A 255 7.01 -9.15 13.27
N ASP A 256 7.96 -8.24 13.43
CA ASP A 256 9.39 -8.55 13.40
C ASP A 256 9.76 -9.54 14.52
N ARG A 257 9.19 -9.39 15.72
CA ARG A 257 9.39 -10.32 16.85
C ARG A 257 8.76 -11.70 16.61
N LEU A 258 7.66 -11.76 15.86
CA LEU A 258 6.98 -13.02 15.52
C LEU A 258 7.62 -13.71 14.30
N GLY A 259 8.58 -13.08 13.62
CA GLY A 259 9.18 -13.60 12.39
C GLY A 259 8.20 -13.66 11.22
N LEU A 260 7.13 -12.85 11.26
CA LEU A 260 6.10 -12.82 10.22
C LEU A 260 6.39 -11.70 9.23
N PRO A 261 6.25 -11.93 7.91
CA PRO A 261 6.35 -10.85 6.93
C PRO A 261 5.22 -9.85 7.18
N PRO A 262 5.53 -8.59 7.52
CA PRO A 262 4.50 -7.62 7.91
C PRO A 262 3.55 -7.29 6.76
N LEU A 263 4.05 -7.30 5.51
CA LEU A 263 3.36 -6.69 4.37
C LEU A 263 2.76 -5.34 4.82
N THR A 264 1.53 -5.03 4.45
CA THR A 264 0.83 -3.83 4.89
C THR A 264 -0.12 -4.08 6.08
N MET A 265 0.02 -5.20 6.81
CA MET A 265 -0.84 -5.48 7.97
C MET A 265 -0.67 -4.48 9.11
N PRO A 266 0.56 -4.05 9.49
CA PRO A 266 0.72 -3.03 10.53
C PRO A 266 -0.02 -1.72 10.23
N PHE A 267 -0.03 -1.29 8.97
CA PHE A 267 -0.84 -0.17 8.49
C PHE A 267 -2.34 -0.38 8.74
N ILE A 268 -2.87 -1.55 8.36
CA ILE A 268 -4.31 -1.88 8.51
C ILE A 268 -4.70 -1.85 9.99
N LEU A 269 -3.92 -2.51 10.85
CA LEU A 269 -4.17 -2.57 12.29
C LEU A 269 -4.14 -1.18 12.93
N ALA A 270 -3.19 -0.33 12.54
CA ALA A 270 -3.12 1.05 13.02
C ALA A 270 -4.36 1.87 12.64
N CYS A 271 -4.82 1.76 11.38
CA CYS A 271 -6.02 2.45 10.93
C CYS A 271 -7.28 1.96 11.66
N TRP A 272 -7.39 0.65 11.88
CA TRP A 272 -8.49 0.05 12.62
C TRP A 272 -8.52 0.52 14.09
N LEU A 273 -7.36 0.58 14.74
CA LEU A 273 -7.24 1.09 16.10
C LEU A 273 -7.76 2.53 16.20
N VAL A 274 -7.30 3.42 15.33
CA VAL A 274 -7.72 4.83 15.33
C VAL A 274 -9.20 4.97 14.99
N ALA A 275 -9.70 4.19 14.02
CA ALA A 275 -11.12 4.21 13.64
C ALA A 275 -12.03 3.75 14.80
N LEU A 276 -11.65 2.69 15.52
CA LEU A 276 -12.39 2.20 16.69
C LEU A 276 -12.35 3.21 17.84
N ALA A 277 -11.19 3.82 18.11
CA ALA A 277 -11.07 4.88 19.11
C ALA A 277 -11.97 6.08 18.78
N ALA A 278 -11.95 6.55 17.53
CA ALA A 278 -12.79 7.66 17.08
C ALA A 278 -14.30 7.34 17.18
N ARG A 279 -14.71 6.11 16.88
CA ARG A 279 -16.11 5.66 17.04
C ARG A 279 -16.55 5.66 18.51
N ARG A 280 -15.68 5.30 19.45
CA ARG A 280 -15.97 5.34 20.89
C ARG A 280 -16.17 6.77 21.39
N VAL A 281 -15.26 7.68 21.04
CA VAL A 281 -15.35 9.10 21.43
C VAL A 281 -16.65 9.74 20.92
N ARG A 282 -17.06 9.44 19.68
CA ARG A 282 -18.33 9.95 19.12
C ARG A 282 -19.60 9.40 19.78
N ARG A 283 -19.52 8.27 20.49
CA ARG A 283 -20.66 7.68 21.22
C ARG A 283 -20.79 8.20 22.66
N GLN A 284 -19.76 8.86 23.20
CA GLN A 284 -19.77 9.40 24.57
C GLN A 284 -20.35 10.82 24.78
N PRO A 285 -20.76 11.64 23.78
CA PRO A 285 -21.15 13.04 24.04
C PRO A 285 -22.60 13.26 24.52
N GLU A 286 -23.37 12.24 24.92
CA GLU A 286 -24.78 12.43 25.38
C GLU A 286 -25.08 11.91 26.81
N ASN A 287 -24.10 11.42 27.56
CA ASN A 287 -24.31 10.91 28.93
C ASN A 287 -23.56 11.70 30.01
N ALA A 288 -23.37 13.01 29.84
CA ALA A 288 -22.78 13.90 30.84
C ALA A 288 -23.69 15.12 31.10
#